data_AF-A0A534KPK2-F1
#
_entry.id   AF-A0A534KPK2-F1
#
_cell.length_a   1.000
_cell.length_b   1.000
_cell.length_c   1.000
_cell.angle_alpha   90.00
_cell.angle_beta   90.00
_cell.angle_gamma   90.00
#
_symmetry.space_group_name_H-M   'P 1'
#
loop_
_entity.id
_entity.type
_entity.pdbx_description
1 polymer ?
#
loop_
_entity_poly.entity_id
_entity_poly.type
_entity_poly.pdbx_seq_one_letter_code
_entity_poly.pdbx_strand_id
1 'polypeptide(L)'
;MESRGSEWAYANNGRIAAEFLGLAILLLGIGLGVVISFGADAVNAGVALLAIATFLLVFSVLVFLPRLARRGSLSFSVYSRRSIDDAEKAVREVIEEEGRTPRVAQVKSRSDHPPRVVTAEGILAQFRIEVTRHPATADGGPEWTEIVESFRARDAADARALRDKITERLGGAPPPGG
;
A
#
# COMPACT_ATOMS: atom_id res chain seq x y z
N MET A 1 25.90 -13.29 2.93
CA MET A 1 24.62 -13.98 3.22
C MET A 1 23.76 -13.03 4.03
N GLU A 2 22.83 -12.33 3.38
CA GLU A 2 21.73 -11.65 4.06
C GLU A 2 20.51 -11.76 3.13
N SER A 3 19.73 -12.81 3.33
CA SER A 3 18.47 -13.12 2.64
C SER A 3 17.31 -12.28 3.17
N ARG A 4 17.53 -11.00 3.49
CA ARG A 4 16.49 -10.08 4.01
C ARG A 4 15.69 -9.38 2.91
N GLY A 5 15.90 -9.75 1.64
CA GLY A 5 15.32 -9.06 0.47
C GLY A 5 13.96 -9.57 -0.01
N SER A 6 13.30 -10.50 0.69
CA SER A 6 12.18 -11.25 0.11
C SER A 6 10.99 -11.51 1.05
N GLU A 7 10.85 -10.71 2.11
CA GLU A 7 9.67 -10.80 2.98
C GLU A 7 8.64 -9.74 2.57
N TRP A 8 7.40 -10.17 2.33
CA TRP A 8 6.31 -9.27 1.98
C TRP A 8 5.93 -8.41 3.19
N ALA A 9 6.09 -7.10 3.05
CA ALA A 9 5.66 -6.14 4.07
C ALA A 9 4.14 -5.94 3.99
N TYR A 10 3.45 -6.19 5.10
CA TYR A 10 2.01 -6.00 5.24
C TYR A 10 1.67 -4.59 5.72
N ALA A 11 0.65 -3.98 5.12
CA ALA A 11 0.05 -2.74 5.60
C ALA A 11 -1.48 -2.79 5.55
N ASN A 12 -2.11 -2.44 6.69
CA ASN A 12 -3.57 -2.26 6.79
C ASN A 12 -3.91 -0.76 6.80
N ASN A 13 -3.83 -0.15 5.62
CA ASN A 13 -4.11 1.28 5.44
C ASN A 13 -5.53 1.64 5.89
N GLY A 14 -6.50 0.74 5.73
CA GLY A 14 -7.89 0.97 6.13
C GLY A 14 -8.04 1.07 7.64
N ARG A 15 -7.44 0.13 8.39
CA ARG A 15 -7.45 0.15 9.86
C ARG A 15 -6.73 1.38 10.40
N ILE A 16 -5.56 1.70 9.87
CA ILE A 16 -4.80 2.88 10.33
C ILE A 16 -5.63 4.16 10.08
N ALA A 17 -6.23 4.31 8.89
CA ALA A 17 -7.09 5.46 8.59
C ALA A 17 -8.30 5.55 9.54
N ALA A 18 -8.93 4.41 9.87
CA ALA A 18 -10.04 4.35 10.80
C ALA A 18 -9.63 4.72 12.23
N GLU A 19 -8.45 4.32 12.68
CA GLU A 19 -7.90 4.69 13.99
C GLU A 19 -7.69 6.21 14.11
N PHE A 20 -7.07 6.84 13.11
CA PHE A 20 -6.89 8.30 13.10
C PHE A 20 -8.23 9.05 13.03
N LEU A 21 -9.17 8.58 12.21
CA LEU A 21 -10.51 9.17 12.12
C LEU A 21 -11.28 9.03 13.45
N GLY A 22 -11.21 7.87 14.08
CA GLY A 22 -11.80 7.62 15.38
C GLY A 22 -11.23 8.54 16.46
N LEU A 23 -9.92 8.74 16.47
CA LEU A 23 -9.25 9.67 17.39
C LEU A 23 -9.70 11.11 17.16
N ALA A 24 -9.83 11.55 15.91
CA ALA A 24 -10.33 12.88 15.57
C ALA A 24 -11.78 13.09 16.07
N ILE A 25 -12.67 12.13 15.83
CA ILE A 25 -14.05 12.18 16.30
C ILE A 25 -14.13 12.20 17.83
N LEU A 26 -13.31 11.39 18.50
CA LEU A 26 -13.24 11.36 19.96
C LEU A 26 -12.82 12.72 20.53
N LEU A 27 -11.78 13.34 19.99
CA LEU A 27 -11.30 14.65 20.42
C LEU A 27 -12.33 15.76 20.17
N LEU A 28 -13.05 15.72 19.05
CA LEU A 28 -14.18 16.61 18.79
C LEU A 28 -15.27 16.46 19.85
N GLY A 29 -15.65 15.22 20.18
CA GLY A 29 -16.66 14.94 21.19
C GLY A 29 -16.25 15.42 22.58
N ILE A 30 -15.00 15.18 22.99
CA ILE A 30 -14.46 15.66 24.27
C ILE A 30 -14.42 17.19 24.30
N GLY A 31 -13.89 17.83 23.24
CA GLY A 31 -13.82 19.29 23.17
C GLY A 31 -15.19 19.94 23.28
N LEU A 32 -16.18 19.40 22.57
CA LEU A 32 -17.56 19.87 22.65
C LEU A 32 -18.14 19.67 24.05
N GLY A 33 -17.96 18.49 24.65
CA GLY A 33 -18.45 18.17 26.00
C GLY A 33 -17.86 19.07 27.08
N VAL A 34 -16.57 19.40 26.97
CA VAL A 34 -15.87 20.33 27.87
C VAL A 34 -16.46 21.75 27.79
N VAL A 35 -16.66 22.27 26.58
CA VAL A 35 -17.25 23.62 26.40
C VAL A 35 -18.69 23.66 26.90
N ILE A 36 -19.48 22.61 26.67
CA ILE A 36 -20.87 22.52 27.17
C ILE A 36 -20.91 22.47 28.71
N SER A 37 -19.98 21.74 29.34
CA SER A 37 -20.01 21.51 30.79
C SER A 37 -19.43 22.66 31.61
N PHE A 38 -18.40 23.33 31.09
CA PHE A 38 -17.62 24.33 31.84
C PHE A 38 -17.68 25.74 31.24
N GLY A 39 -18.38 25.93 30.12
CA GLY A 39 -18.62 27.25 29.53
C GLY A 39 -17.33 27.99 29.17
N ALA A 40 -17.30 29.29 29.47
CA ALA A 40 -16.22 30.20 29.07
C ALA A 40 -14.84 29.80 29.64
N ASP A 41 -14.81 29.19 30.83
CA ASP A 41 -13.56 28.83 31.52
C ASP A 41 -12.78 27.73 30.80
N ALA A 42 -13.45 26.96 29.93
CA ALA A 42 -12.82 25.88 29.18
C ALA A 42 -12.68 26.17 27.68
N VAL A 43 -12.93 27.41 27.24
CA VAL A 43 -12.83 27.80 25.82
C VAL A 43 -11.45 27.51 25.25
N ASN A 44 -10.37 27.83 25.97
CA ASN A 44 -9.00 27.59 25.48
C ASN A 44 -8.72 26.09 25.28
N ALA A 45 -9.16 25.25 26.23
CA ALA A 45 -9.01 23.80 26.13
C ALA A 45 -9.86 23.22 24.98
N GLY A 46 -11.11 23.69 24.84
CA GLY A 46 -12.01 23.31 23.75
C GLY A 46 -11.45 23.68 22.37
N VAL A 47 -10.92 24.90 22.23
CA VAL A 47 -10.27 25.37 20.99
C VAL A 47 -9.02 24.55 20.67
N ALA A 48 -8.19 24.24 21.66
CA ALA A 48 -7.01 23.39 21.44
C ALA A 48 -7.39 21.98 20.97
N LEU A 49 -8.40 21.35 21.60
CA LEU A 49 -8.89 20.04 21.19
C LEU A 49 -9.49 20.06 19.78
N LEU A 50 -10.26 21.10 19.45
CA LEU A 50 -10.81 21.31 18.11
C LEU A 50 -9.70 21.45 17.06
N ALA A 51 -8.63 22.20 17.37
CA ALA A 51 -7.50 22.38 16.48
C ALA A 51 -6.77 21.04 16.22
N ILE A 52 -6.50 20.26 17.28
CA ILE A 52 -5.87 18.93 17.16
C ILE A 52 -6.76 17.99 16.35
N ALA A 53 -8.06 17.95 16.64
CA ALA A 53 -8.98 17.09 15.93
C ALA A 53 -9.11 17.46 14.44
N THR A 54 -9.17 18.75 14.13
CA THR A 54 -9.18 19.24 12.75
C THR A 54 -7.89 18.88 12.03
N PHE A 55 -6.74 19.06 12.68
CA PHE A 55 -5.45 18.64 12.13
C PHE A 55 -5.45 17.15 11.81
N LEU A 56 -5.89 16.30 12.74
CA LEU A 56 -5.94 14.85 12.53
C LEU A 56 -6.90 14.46 11.40
N LEU A 57 -8.05 15.14 11.30
CA LEU A 57 -9.02 14.88 10.24
C LEU A 57 -8.44 15.25 8.87
N VAL A 58 -7.85 16.43 8.74
CA VAL A 58 -7.20 16.89 7.51
C VAL A 58 -6.00 16.00 7.16
N PHE A 59 -5.15 15.69 8.14
CA PHE A 59 -4.04 14.76 7.98
C PHE A 59 -4.52 13.39 7.48
N SER A 60 -5.61 12.87 8.08
CA SER A 60 -6.15 11.59 7.70
C SER A 60 -6.62 11.57 6.25
N VAL A 61 -7.32 12.61 5.83
CA VAL A 61 -7.79 12.77 4.44
C VAL A 61 -6.60 12.90 3.49
N LEU A 62 -5.66 13.80 3.76
CA LEU A 62 -4.55 14.08 2.85
C LEU A 62 -3.57 12.91 2.73
N VAL A 63 -3.35 12.14 3.79
CA VAL A 63 -2.37 11.04 3.80
C VAL A 63 -3.01 9.71 3.41
N PHE A 64 -4.15 9.36 4.01
CA PHE A 64 -4.71 8.02 3.83
C PHE A 64 -5.61 7.90 2.61
N LEU A 65 -6.31 8.95 2.18
CA LEU A 65 -7.18 8.86 1.00
C LEU A 65 -6.37 8.52 -0.27
N PRO A 66 -5.22 9.18 -0.57
CA PRO A 66 -4.40 8.80 -1.72
C PRO A 66 -3.79 7.40 -1.56
N ARG A 67 -3.37 7.03 -0.34
CA ARG A 67 -2.82 5.69 -0.07
C ARG A 67 -3.86 4.60 -0.30
N LEU A 68 -5.09 4.79 0.20
CA LEU A 68 -6.21 3.87 0.00
C LEU A 68 -6.61 3.77 -1.47
N ALA A 69 -6.63 4.90 -2.20
CA ALA A 69 -6.92 4.90 -3.62
C ALA A 69 -5.85 4.15 -4.45
N ARG A 70 -4.57 4.26 -4.06
CA ARG A 70 -3.45 3.65 -4.79
C ARG A 70 -3.18 2.19 -4.41
N ARG A 71 -3.28 1.85 -3.11
CA ARG A 71 -2.88 0.55 -2.55
C ARG A 71 -4.03 -0.28 -1.99
N GLY A 72 -5.24 0.28 -1.91
CA GLY A 72 -6.36 -0.37 -1.24
C GLY A 72 -6.27 -0.35 0.29
N SER A 73 -7.29 -0.91 0.94
CA SER A 73 -7.39 -0.99 2.40
C SER A 73 -6.36 -1.92 3.02
N LEU A 74 -6.02 -3.00 2.32
CA LEU A 74 -5.01 -3.98 2.67
C LEU A 74 -4.04 -4.09 1.51
N SER A 75 -2.75 -4.04 1.82
CA SER A 75 -1.71 -4.21 0.82
C SER A 75 -0.54 -5.02 1.34
N PHE A 76 0.04 -5.83 0.47
CA PHE A 76 1.32 -6.49 0.70
C PHE A 76 2.32 -5.95 -0.33
N SER A 77 3.53 -5.62 0.10
CA SER A 77 4.58 -5.12 -0.80
C SER A 77 5.84 -5.94 -0.68
N VAL A 78 6.45 -6.30 -1.81
CA VAL A 78 7.80 -6.86 -1.87
C VAL A 78 8.68 -5.99 -2.75
N TYR A 79 9.96 -5.87 -2.38
CA TYR A 79 10.95 -5.10 -3.12
C TYR A 79 11.92 -6.05 -3.80
N SER A 80 12.14 -5.86 -5.10
CA SER A 80 13.06 -6.64 -5.90
C SER A 80 14.10 -5.75 -6.58
N ARG A 81 15.31 -6.29 -6.78
CA ARG A 81 16.34 -5.63 -7.60
C ARG A 81 16.17 -5.88 -9.09
N ARG A 82 15.18 -6.67 -9.49
CA ARG A 82 14.85 -6.92 -10.89
C ARG A 82 14.25 -5.68 -11.54
N SER A 83 14.39 -5.57 -12.86
CA SER A 83 13.76 -4.51 -13.64
C SER A 83 12.23 -4.58 -13.53
N ILE A 84 11.56 -3.48 -13.88
CA ILE A 84 10.09 -3.44 -13.93
C ILE A 84 9.53 -4.48 -14.92
N ASP A 85 10.23 -4.73 -16.03
CA ASP A 85 9.85 -5.71 -17.04
C ASP A 85 9.94 -7.15 -16.51
N ASP A 86 11.04 -7.46 -15.82
CA ASP A 86 11.24 -8.78 -15.22
C ASP A 86 10.26 -9.05 -14.08
N ALA A 87 9.94 -8.03 -13.29
CA ALA A 87 8.97 -8.11 -12.21
C ALA A 87 7.55 -8.32 -12.76
N GLU A 88 7.18 -7.60 -13.82
CA GLU A 88 5.91 -7.81 -14.53
C GLU A 88 5.82 -9.22 -15.09
N LYS A 89 6.86 -9.67 -15.80
CA LYS A 89 6.93 -11.01 -16.38
C LYS A 89 6.76 -12.08 -15.30
N ALA A 90 7.43 -11.94 -14.16
CA ALA A 90 7.30 -12.86 -13.04
C ALA A 90 5.86 -12.93 -12.51
N VAL A 91 5.20 -11.79 -12.29
CA VAL A 91 3.80 -11.76 -11.82
C VAL A 91 2.86 -12.36 -12.85
N ARG A 92 3.07 -12.04 -14.14
CA ARG A 92 2.25 -12.53 -15.25
C ARG A 92 2.33 -14.04 -15.38
N GLU A 93 3.54 -14.60 -15.38
CA GLU A 93 3.78 -16.05 -15.49
C GLU A 93 3.17 -16.82 -14.32
N VAL A 94 3.26 -16.30 -13.09
CA VAL A 94 2.60 -16.93 -11.92
C VAL A 94 1.08 -17.00 -12.13
N ILE A 95 0.47 -15.93 -12.64
CA ILE A 95 -0.98 -15.90 -12.92
C ILE A 95 -1.36 -16.87 -14.04
N GLU A 96 -0.52 -16.99 -15.08
CA GLU A 96 -0.71 -17.93 -16.19
C GLU A 96 -0.60 -19.39 -15.73
N GLU A 97 0.32 -19.70 -14.81
CA GLU A 97 0.47 -21.03 -14.19
C GLU A 97 -0.75 -21.45 -13.35
N GLU A 98 -1.47 -20.48 -12.78
CA GLU A 98 -2.77 -20.71 -12.12
C GLU A 98 -3.93 -20.90 -13.13
N GLY A 99 -3.62 -20.97 -14.43
CA GLY A 99 -4.62 -21.15 -15.50
C GLY A 99 -5.49 -19.92 -15.73
N ARG A 100 -5.01 -18.72 -15.35
CA ARG A 100 -5.72 -17.45 -15.54
C ARG A 100 -5.07 -16.61 -16.62
N THR A 101 -5.85 -15.73 -17.25
CA THR A 101 -5.34 -14.79 -18.25
C THR A 101 -5.04 -13.44 -17.60
N PRO A 102 -3.76 -13.05 -17.45
CA PRO A 102 -3.39 -11.76 -16.91
C PRO A 102 -3.70 -10.63 -17.88
N ARG A 103 -4.12 -9.49 -17.35
CA ARG A 103 -4.32 -8.22 -18.04
C ARG A 103 -3.41 -7.18 -17.42
N VAL A 104 -2.59 -6.54 -18.24
CA VAL A 104 -1.66 -5.50 -17.82
C VAL A 104 -2.18 -4.15 -18.30
N ALA A 105 -2.31 -3.21 -17.36
CA ALA A 105 -2.66 -1.82 -17.63
C ALA A 105 -1.51 -0.91 -17.20
N GLN A 106 -1.06 -0.04 -18.10
CA GLN A 106 -0.11 1.02 -17.74
C GLN A 106 -0.86 2.21 -17.15
N VAL A 107 -0.38 2.68 -16.00
CA VAL A 107 -0.94 3.85 -15.34
C VAL A 107 -0.25 5.09 -15.87
N LYS A 108 -1.04 6.07 -16.33
CA LYS A 108 -0.52 7.36 -16.81
C LYS A 108 0.38 7.98 -15.73
N SER A 109 1.63 8.22 -16.08
CA SER A 109 2.67 8.78 -15.22
C SER A 109 3.59 9.68 -16.03
N ARG A 110 4.25 10.63 -15.37
CA ARG A 110 5.32 11.45 -15.96
C ARG A 110 6.70 10.81 -15.82
N SER A 111 6.80 9.65 -15.17
CA SER A 111 8.04 8.89 -15.01
C SER A 111 8.37 8.14 -16.30
N ASP A 112 9.66 8.02 -16.61
CA ASP A 112 10.20 7.19 -17.69
C ASP A 112 9.87 5.69 -17.48
N HIS A 113 9.55 5.29 -16.26
CA HIS A 113 9.08 3.94 -15.89
C HIS A 113 7.66 4.02 -15.31
N PRO A 114 6.63 4.12 -16.16
CA PRO A 114 5.25 4.24 -15.69
C PRO A 114 4.83 2.99 -14.89
N PRO A 115 4.13 3.15 -13.76
CA PRO A 115 3.63 2.03 -12.99
C PRO A 115 2.71 1.14 -13.81
N ARG A 116 2.81 -0.17 -13.59
CA ARG A 116 2.05 -1.18 -14.31
C ARG A 116 1.14 -1.91 -13.34
N VAL A 117 -0.05 -2.25 -13.79
CA VAL A 117 -1.08 -2.88 -12.97
C VAL A 117 -1.47 -4.17 -13.64
N VAL A 118 -1.14 -5.30 -13.02
CA VAL A 118 -1.50 -6.63 -13.45
C VAL A 118 -2.74 -7.08 -12.68
N THR A 119 -3.74 -7.55 -13.40
CA THR A 119 -5.01 -8.09 -12.87
C THR A 119 -5.34 -9.37 -13.61
N ALA A 120 -6.17 -10.25 -13.06
CA ALA A 120 -6.65 -11.43 -13.77
C ALA A 120 -8.12 -11.68 -13.44
N GLU A 121 -8.86 -12.19 -14.42
CA GLU A 121 -10.25 -12.59 -14.17
C GLU A 121 -10.29 -13.78 -13.20
N GLY A 122 -11.15 -13.70 -12.18
CA GLY A 122 -11.21 -14.70 -11.11
C GLY A 122 -10.16 -14.55 -10.01
N ILE A 123 -9.25 -13.56 -10.10
CA ILE A 123 -8.33 -13.19 -9.01
C ILE A 123 -8.76 -11.81 -8.48
N LEU A 124 -9.16 -11.75 -7.20
CA LEU A 124 -9.55 -10.48 -6.55
C LEU A 124 -8.37 -9.58 -6.19
N ALA A 125 -7.14 -10.10 -6.29
CA ALA A 125 -5.92 -9.35 -6.10
C ALA A 125 -5.52 -8.58 -7.38
N GLN A 126 -4.99 -7.38 -7.16
CA GLN A 126 -4.38 -6.54 -8.16
C GLN A 126 -2.91 -6.33 -7.78
N PHE A 127 -2.01 -6.49 -8.74
CA PHE A 127 -0.58 -6.28 -8.54
C PHE A 127 -0.14 -5.02 -9.23
N ARG A 128 0.25 -4.01 -8.46
CA ARG A 128 0.83 -2.78 -8.95
C ARG A 128 2.35 -2.87 -8.85
N ILE A 129 3.03 -2.63 -9.97
CA ILE A 129 4.48 -2.75 -10.09
C ILE A 129 5.02 -1.36 -10.40
N GLU A 130 5.96 -0.88 -9.60
CA GLU A 130 6.49 0.46 -9.71
C GLU A 130 7.97 0.54 -9.34
N VAL A 131 8.70 1.39 -10.04
CA VAL A 131 10.07 1.74 -9.66
C VAL A 131 10.00 2.67 -8.45
N THR A 132 10.79 2.36 -7.43
CA THR A 132 10.85 3.09 -6.17
C THR A 132 12.27 3.10 -5.61
N ARG A 133 12.52 4.00 -4.66
CA ARG A 133 13.73 3.94 -3.84
C ARG A 133 13.38 3.12 -2.59
N HIS A 134 14.16 2.09 -2.30
CA HIS A 134 13.86 1.24 -1.14
C HIS A 134 13.95 2.09 0.13
N PRO A 135 12.95 2.05 1.03
CA PRO A 135 12.87 2.97 2.17
C PRO A 135 14.06 2.85 3.13
N ALA A 136 14.72 1.69 3.19
CA ALA A 136 15.96 1.48 3.96
C ALA A 136 17.25 2.00 3.29
N THR A 137 17.21 2.47 2.05
CA THR A 137 18.36 3.08 1.34
C THR A 137 18.01 4.52 0.94
N ALA A 138 17.90 5.38 1.95
CA ALA A 138 17.64 6.81 1.75
C ALA A 138 18.79 7.54 1.01
N ASP A 139 20.01 6.99 1.04
CA ASP A 139 21.24 7.66 0.57
C ASP A 139 21.63 7.35 -0.89
N GLY A 140 20.65 7.23 -1.79
CA GLY A 140 20.94 7.11 -3.24
C GLY A 140 21.38 5.72 -3.69
N GLY A 141 20.87 4.67 -3.03
CA GLY A 141 21.03 3.30 -3.52
C GLY A 141 20.37 3.06 -4.89
N PRO A 142 20.70 1.94 -5.57
CA PRO A 142 20.12 1.60 -6.87
C PRO A 142 18.60 1.55 -6.80
N GLU A 143 17.93 1.88 -7.90
CA GLU A 143 16.47 1.80 -8.00
C GLU A 143 15.98 0.37 -7.76
N TRP A 144 14.87 0.26 -7.02
CA TRP A 144 14.21 -1.01 -6.73
C TRP A 144 12.86 -1.06 -7.43
N THR A 145 12.40 -2.25 -7.75
CA THR A 145 11.03 -2.47 -8.20
C THR A 145 10.20 -2.94 -7.01
N GLU A 146 9.16 -2.19 -6.65
CA GLU A 146 8.16 -2.59 -5.67
C GLU A 146 6.97 -3.23 -6.38
N ILE A 147 6.57 -4.40 -5.89
CA ILE A 147 5.35 -5.08 -6.28
C ILE A 147 4.38 -4.96 -5.11
N VAL A 148 3.31 -4.21 -5.30
CA VAL A 148 2.24 -4.01 -4.33
C VAL A 148 1.05 -4.84 -4.74
N GLU A 149 0.76 -5.88 -3.97
CA GLU A 149 -0.50 -6.60 -4.04
C GLU A 149 -1.56 -5.84 -3.23
N SER A 150 -2.70 -5.52 -3.87
CA SER A 150 -3.89 -4.99 -3.22
C SER A 150 -5.05 -5.97 -3.44
N PHE A 151 -5.77 -6.35 -2.39
CA PHE A 151 -6.94 -7.23 -2.55
C PHE A 151 -8.09 -6.85 -1.62
N ARG A 152 -9.31 -7.16 -2.05
CA ARG A 152 -10.53 -6.95 -1.27
C ARG A 152 -10.79 -8.14 -0.35
N ALA A 153 -10.08 -8.18 0.79
CA ALA A 153 -10.30 -8.94 2.05
C ALA A 153 -10.82 -10.41 2.06
N ARG A 154 -11.37 -10.98 0.99
CA ARG A 154 -12.18 -12.20 1.03
C ARG A 154 -11.41 -13.49 0.72
N ASP A 155 -10.19 -13.44 0.15
CA ASP A 155 -9.41 -14.62 -0.26
C ASP A 155 -7.93 -14.58 0.22
N ALA A 156 -7.72 -14.65 1.53
CA ALA A 156 -6.37 -14.52 2.12
C ALA A 156 -5.43 -15.71 1.82
N ALA A 157 -5.97 -16.91 1.57
CA ALA A 157 -5.18 -18.13 1.35
C ALA A 157 -4.60 -18.20 -0.06
N ASP A 158 -5.44 -18.02 -1.09
CA ASP A 158 -5.02 -18.03 -2.49
C ASP A 158 -4.05 -16.88 -2.80
N ALA A 159 -4.31 -15.71 -2.21
CA ALA A 159 -3.41 -14.56 -2.26
C ALA A 159 -2.02 -14.89 -1.67
N ARG A 160 -1.96 -15.67 -0.59
CA ARG A 160 -0.68 -16.09 0.00
C ARG A 160 0.10 -17.05 -0.90
N ALA A 161 -0.58 -18.02 -1.50
CA ALA A 161 0.04 -18.96 -2.43
C ALA A 161 0.65 -18.22 -3.64
N LEU A 162 -0.08 -17.24 -4.19
CA LEU A 162 0.43 -16.37 -5.26
C LEU A 162 1.68 -15.58 -4.82
N ARG A 163 1.66 -14.98 -3.62
CA ARG A 163 2.83 -14.26 -3.08
C ARG A 163 4.07 -15.13 -2.96
N ASP A 164 3.91 -16.35 -2.47
CA ASP A 164 5.03 -17.29 -2.30
C ASP A 164 5.63 -17.66 -3.66
N LYS A 165 4.79 -17.97 -4.66
CA LYS A 165 5.24 -18.25 -6.04
C LYS A 165 5.92 -17.05 -6.70
N ILE A 166 5.39 -15.84 -6.51
CA ILE A 166 6.00 -14.60 -7.01
C ILE A 166 7.38 -14.39 -6.37
N THR A 167 7.50 -14.55 -5.05
CA THR A 167 8.78 -14.43 -4.35
C THR A 167 9.80 -15.43 -4.85
N GLU A 168 9.40 -16.70 -5.02
CA GLU A 168 10.26 -17.74 -5.57
C GLU A 168 10.76 -17.37 -6.97
N ARG A 169 9.87 -16.88 -7.84
CA ARG A 169 10.20 -16.39 -9.19
C ARG A 169 11.22 -15.27 -9.18
N LEU A 170 11.04 -14.30 -8.29
CA LEU A 170 11.90 -13.12 -8.18
C LEU A 170 13.28 -13.48 -7.59
N GLY A 171 13.34 -14.45 -6.69
CA GLY A 171 14.56 -14.96 -6.07
C GLY A 171 15.36 -15.94 -6.95
N GLY A 172 14.72 -16.56 -7.94
CA GLY A 172 15.38 -17.44 -8.91
C GLY A 172 16.32 -16.70 -9.89
N ALA A 173 16.88 -17.42 -10.86
CA ALA A 173 17.58 -16.79 -11.99
C ALA A 173 16.59 -16.00 -12.87
N PRO A 174 17.00 -14.87 -13.49
CA PRO A 174 16.16 -14.18 -14.46
C PRO A 174 15.77 -15.14 -15.60
N PRO A 175 14.51 -15.16 -16.07
CA PRO A 175 14.16 -15.95 -17.23
C PRO A 175 14.98 -15.47 -18.44
N PRO A 176 15.43 -16.35 -19.34
CA PRO A 176 16.18 -15.94 -20.53
C PRO A 176 15.37 -14.90 -21.32
N GLY A 177 16.04 -13.82 -21.71
CA GLY A 177 15.46 -12.73 -22.48
C GLY A 177 14.91 -13.24 -23.81
N GLY A 178 13.70 -12.79 -24.15
CA GLY A 178 13.09 -12.97 -25.47
C GLY A 178 13.27 -11.71 -26.30
#